data_AF-A0A432QET6-F1
#
_entry.id   AF-A0A432QET6-F1
#
_cell.length_a   1.000
_cell.length_b   1.000
_cell.length_c   1.000
_cell.angle_alpha   90.00
_cell.angle_beta   90.00
_cell.angle_gamma   90.00
#
_symmetry.space_group_name_H-M   'P 1'
#
loop_
_entity.id
_entity.type
_entity.pdbx_description
1 polymer ?
#
loop_
_entity_poly.entity_id
_entity_poly.type
_entity_poly.pdbx_seq_one_letter_code
_entity_poly.pdbx_strand_id
1 'polypeptide(L)'
;QGYDSGGEKIFKRFDRTPLAVMTGTDGKRTLKKYYELRQYSGSPPRIPHDVPTSFSGDALKCLSCHERGGYDPNQDAYAPVTPHPEYENCFQCHVPQRTKKLFVETEWKSIKPPKLGLSEMGGSPPPIPHSLQFREDCIACHAGPAAVAEIRVEHASRGNCRQCHVPMISTEIRKEFTRTK
;
A
#
# COMPACT_ATOMS: atom_id res chain seq x y z
N GLN A 1 4.97 -6.56 -21.87
CA GLN A 1 4.12 -6.83 -20.69
C GLN A 1 3.44 -8.17 -20.93
N GLY A 2 3.46 -9.08 -19.96
CA GLY A 2 2.80 -10.39 -20.10
C GLY A 2 1.29 -10.24 -20.22
N TYR A 3 0.64 -11.22 -20.84
CA TYR A 3 -0.82 -11.23 -21.04
C TYR A 3 -1.61 -11.37 -19.72
N ASP A 4 -0.94 -11.71 -18.62
CA ASP A 4 -1.55 -12.03 -17.32
C ASP A 4 -1.69 -10.84 -16.36
N SER A 5 -1.20 -9.65 -16.74
CA SER A 5 -1.22 -8.45 -15.90
C SER A 5 -0.60 -8.63 -14.49
N GLY A 6 0.32 -9.59 -14.31
CA GLY A 6 0.92 -9.93 -13.02
C GLY A 6 0.10 -10.90 -12.16
N GLY A 7 -0.93 -11.53 -12.72
CA GLY A 7 -1.78 -12.50 -12.01
C GLY A 7 -1.01 -13.69 -11.44
N GLU A 8 0.03 -14.18 -12.12
CA GLU A 8 0.88 -15.26 -11.59
C GLU A 8 1.60 -14.85 -10.30
N LYS A 9 2.12 -13.61 -10.25
CA LYS A 9 2.77 -13.05 -9.04
C LYS A 9 1.78 -13.04 -7.89
N ILE A 10 0.57 -12.52 -8.10
CA ILE A 10 -0.47 -12.42 -7.08
C ILE A 10 -0.89 -13.81 -6.59
N PHE A 11 -1.12 -14.76 -7.51
CA PHE A 11 -1.48 -16.14 -7.15
C PHE A 11 -0.42 -16.79 -6.27
N LYS A 12 0.85 -16.73 -6.67
CA LYS A 12 1.97 -17.29 -5.89
C LYS A 12 2.12 -16.62 -4.52
N ARG A 13 1.85 -15.31 -4.43
CA ARG A 13 1.88 -14.57 -3.16
C ARG A 13 0.75 -14.97 -2.23
N PHE A 14 -0.46 -15.13 -2.76
CA PHE A 14 -1.61 -15.63 -2.01
C PHE A 14 -1.32 -17.03 -1.44
N ASP A 15 -0.85 -17.95 -2.29
CA ASP A 15 -0.57 -19.34 -1.91
C ASP A 15 0.53 -19.48 -0.84
N ARG A 16 1.55 -18.61 -0.88
CA ARG A 16 2.66 -18.62 0.09
C ARG A 16 2.34 -17.90 1.41
N THR A 17 1.25 -17.13 1.47
CA THR A 17 0.88 -16.38 2.67
C THR A 17 -0.10 -17.19 3.50
N PRO A 18 0.10 -17.32 4.83
CA PRO A 18 -0.83 -18.08 5.66
C PRO A 18 -2.28 -17.59 5.49
N LEU A 19 -3.22 -18.54 5.39
CA LEU A 19 -4.63 -18.24 5.11
C LEU A 19 -5.22 -17.19 6.07
N ALA A 20 -4.89 -17.29 7.37
CA ALA A 20 -5.34 -16.34 8.38
C ALA A 20 -4.91 -14.88 8.08
N VAL A 21 -3.75 -14.69 7.44
CA VAL A 21 -3.23 -13.36 7.05
C VAL A 21 -3.86 -12.88 5.72
N MET A 22 -4.58 -13.74 5.00
CA MET A 22 -5.26 -13.41 3.75
C MET A 22 -6.78 -13.25 3.90
N THR A 23 -7.40 -13.93 4.87
CA THR A 23 -8.87 -13.95 5.04
C THR A 23 -9.37 -13.31 6.34
N GLY A 24 -8.48 -13.00 7.29
CA GLY A 24 -8.86 -12.32 8.54
C GLY A 24 -9.43 -10.92 8.29
N THR A 25 -10.40 -10.52 9.13
CA THR A 25 -11.10 -9.22 9.03
C THR A 25 -10.94 -8.35 10.29
N ASP A 26 -10.30 -8.87 11.33
CA ASP A 26 -10.10 -8.29 12.66
C ASP A 26 -9.04 -7.18 12.73
N GLY A 27 -8.29 -6.97 11.65
CA GLY A 27 -7.24 -5.95 11.63
C GLY A 27 -7.77 -4.50 11.62
N LYS A 28 -7.07 -3.62 12.34
CA LYS A 28 -7.49 -2.24 12.69
C LYS A 28 -7.02 -1.14 11.72
N ARG A 29 -6.47 -1.49 10.56
CA ARG A 29 -5.86 -0.52 9.63
C ARG A 29 -6.95 0.19 8.79
N THR A 30 -7.00 1.51 8.89
CA THR A 30 -7.97 2.36 8.17
C THR A 30 -7.33 3.19 7.06
N LEU A 31 -8.14 3.75 6.15
CA LEU A 31 -7.69 4.71 5.12
C LEU A 31 -7.07 5.94 5.76
N LYS A 32 -7.66 6.43 6.86
CA LYS A 32 -7.12 7.55 7.62
C LYS A 32 -5.67 7.28 8.03
N LYS A 33 -5.42 6.14 8.71
CA LYS A 33 -4.08 5.73 9.15
C LYS A 33 -3.15 5.47 7.96
N TYR A 34 -3.68 4.91 6.86
CA TYR A 34 -2.93 4.71 5.63
C TYR A 34 -2.42 6.02 5.02
N TYR A 35 -3.24 7.08 4.96
CA TYR A 35 -2.85 8.37 4.40
C TYR A 35 -2.01 9.22 5.37
N GLU A 36 -2.21 9.12 6.68
CA GLU A 36 -1.42 9.84 7.70
C GLU A 36 0.09 9.56 7.63
N LEU A 37 0.45 8.34 7.21
CA LEU A 37 1.85 7.93 7.05
C LEU A 37 2.48 8.43 5.75
N ARG A 38 1.73 9.11 4.88
CA ARG A 38 2.18 9.57 3.56
C ARG A 38 2.19 11.09 3.48
N GLN A 39 3.08 11.63 2.66
CA GLN A 39 3.08 13.06 2.37
C GLN A 39 1.97 13.40 1.38
N TYR A 40 1.70 12.50 0.43
CA TYR A 40 0.63 12.59 -0.55
C TYR A 40 0.19 11.21 -1.03
N SER A 41 -0.98 11.13 -1.65
CA SER A 41 -1.51 9.89 -2.22
C SER A 41 -0.55 9.33 -3.27
N GLY A 42 0.06 8.18 -2.97
CA GLY A 42 1.07 7.56 -3.82
C GLY A 42 2.48 7.58 -3.24
N SER A 43 2.80 8.49 -2.31
CA SER A 43 4.13 8.53 -1.68
C SER A 43 4.41 7.25 -0.88
N PRO A 44 5.70 6.86 -0.71
CA PRO A 44 6.08 5.86 0.27
C PRO A 44 5.59 6.28 1.67
N PRO A 45 5.07 5.34 2.49
CA PRO A 45 4.76 5.60 3.88
C PRO A 45 6.04 5.75 4.72
N ARG A 46 6.03 6.68 5.67
CA ARG A 46 7.02 6.75 6.75
C ARG A 46 6.90 5.53 7.65
N ILE A 47 7.99 5.15 8.30
CA ILE A 47 8.00 4.03 9.26
C ILE A 47 7.43 4.53 10.59
N PRO A 48 6.31 3.95 11.09
CA PRO A 48 5.59 4.47 12.27
C PRO A 48 6.01 3.83 13.59
N HIS A 49 6.93 2.88 13.57
CA HIS A 49 7.44 2.16 14.73
C HIS A 49 8.95 2.29 14.79
N ASP A 50 9.52 1.96 15.94
CA ASP A 50 10.96 1.92 16.09
C ASP A 50 11.54 0.80 15.22
N VAL A 51 12.69 1.11 14.61
CA VAL A 51 13.49 0.14 13.86
C VAL A 51 14.86 0.13 14.52
N PRO A 52 15.29 -1.00 15.10
CA PRO A 52 16.61 -1.09 15.70
C PRO A 52 17.68 -0.63 14.72
N THR A 53 18.72 0.07 15.19
CA THR A 53 19.83 0.50 14.34
C THR A 53 20.48 -0.67 13.61
N SER A 54 20.43 -1.88 14.17
CA SER A 54 20.89 -3.13 13.56
C SER A 54 20.10 -3.58 12.31
N PHE A 55 18.92 -3.00 12.03
CA PHE A 55 18.15 -3.23 10.81
C PHE A 55 18.58 -2.32 9.66
N SER A 56 19.34 -1.26 9.95
CA SER A 56 19.85 -0.36 8.91
C SER A 56 20.83 -1.12 8.02
N GLY A 57 20.45 -1.38 6.76
CA GLY A 57 21.26 -2.07 5.76
C GLY A 57 21.02 -3.57 5.61
N ASP A 58 20.11 -4.17 6.39
CA ASP A 58 19.75 -5.60 6.26
C ASP A 58 18.25 -5.75 5.96
N ALA A 59 17.94 -5.88 4.67
CA ALA A 59 16.58 -6.00 4.15
C ALA A 59 15.82 -7.23 4.67
N LEU A 60 16.54 -8.32 4.96
CA LEU A 60 15.95 -9.57 5.43
C LEU A 60 15.23 -9.39 6.76
N LYS A 61 15.67 -8.40 7.56
CA LYS A 61 15.03 -8.10 8.85
C LYS A 61 13.69 -7.40 8.69
N CYS A 62 13.52 -6.52 7.70
CA CYS A 62 12.23 -5.91 7.38
C CYS A 62 11.24 -6.96 6.85
N LEU A 63 11.71 -7.80 5.93
CA LEU A 63 10.91 -8.83 5.28
C LEU A 63 10.44 -9.92 6.23
N SER A 64 11.12 -10.15 7.36
CA SER A 64 10.68 -11.08 8.41
C SER A 64 9.23 -10.87 8.85
N CYS A 65 8.76 -9.62 8.85
CA CYS A 65 7.38 -9.26 9.18
C CYS A 65 6.60 -8.77 7.95
N HIS A 66 7.24 -8.03 7.04
CA HIS A 66 6.56 -7.37 5.93
C HIS A 66 6.44 -8.23 4.66
N GLU A 67 7.14 -9.36 4.53
CA GLU A 67 7.02 -10.22 3.35
C GLU A 67 5.66 -10.92 3.30
N ARG A 68 5.26 -11.57 4.39
CA ARG A 68 4.02 -12.37 4.47
C ARG A 68 3.01 -11.82 5.48
N GLY A 69 3.33 -10.71 6.14
CA GLY A 69 2.52 -10.15 7.20
C GLY A 69 2.56 -11.03 8.46
N GLY A 70 1.73 -10.68 9.43
CA GLY A 70 1.64 -11.37 10.71
C GLY A 70 1.16 -10.43 11.79
N TYR A 71 0.60 -10.98 12.86
CA TYR A 71 0.20 -10.19 14.01
C TYR A 71 1.42 -9.91 14.90
N ASP A 72 1.69 -8.64 15.18
CA ASP A 72 2.69 -8.23 16.15
C ASP A 72 2.01 -7.85 17.47
N PRO A 73 2.17 -8.66 18.53
CA PRO A 73 1.56 -8.37 19.83
C PRO A 73 2.14 -7.11 20.50
N ASN A 74 3.38 -6.72 20.19
CA ASN A 74 3.99 -5.51 20.76
C ASN A 74 3.38 -4.24 20.17
N GLN A 75 2.86 -4.33 18.94
CA GLN A 75 2.22 -3.22 18.24
C GLN A 75 0.68 -3.32 18.25
N ASP A 76 0.13 -4.41 18.79
CA ASP A 76 -1.31 -4.74 18.77
C ASP A 76 -1.90 -4.57 17.35
N ALA A 77 -1.14 -5.02 16.35
CA ALA A 77 -1.43 -4.75 14.94
C ALA A 77 -0.85 -5.80 14.01
N TYR A 78 -1.50 -5.98 12.86
CA TYR A 78 -0.95 -6.77 11.76
C TYR A 78 0.08 -5.96 10.96
N ALA A 79 1.25 -6.55 10.73
CA ALA A 79 2.28 -6.01 9.85
C ALA A 79 1.75 -5.92 8.41
N PRO A 80 1.72 -4.73 7.79
CA PRO A 80 1.36 -4.58 6.39
C PRO A 80 2.30 -5.37 5.48
N VAL A 81 1.72 -6.12 4.55
CA VAL A 81 2.49 -6.81 3.51
C VAL A 81 3.05 -5.77 2.53
N THR A 82 4.34 -5.89 2.19
CA THR A 82 4.94 -5.03 1.15
C THR A 82 4.49 -5.50 -0.25
N PRO A 83 4.08 -4.57 -1.14
CA PRO A 83 3.73 -4.95 -2.51
C PRO A 83 4.95 -5.22 -3.40
N HIS A 84 6.16 -4.95 -2.88
CA HIS A 84 7.40 -5.03 -3.64
C HIS A 84 8.55 -5.61 -2.78
N PRO A 85 8.45 -6.89 -2.36
CA PRO A 85 9.48 -7.55 -1.55
C PRO A 85 10.85 -7.63 -2.25
N GLU A 86 10.89 -7.52 -3.59
CA GLU A 86 12.11 -7.52 -4.40
C GLU A 86 12.97 -6.27 -4.25
N TYR A 87 12.43 -5.16 -3.74
CA TYR A 87 13.20 -3.93 -3.48
C TYR A 87 13.67 -3.87 -2.03
N GLU A 88 14.79 -4.53 -1.81
CA GLU A 88 15.36 -4.81 -0.49
C GLU A 88 15.91 -3.56 0.24
N ASN A 89 16.35 -2.52 -0.49
CA ASN A 89 16.83 -1.29 0.14
C ASN A 89 15.69 -0.38 0.62
N CYS A 90 14.91 -0.83 1.61
CA CYS A 90 13.69 -0.18 2.05
C CYS A 90 13.90 1.28 2.49
N PHE A 91 15.03 1.59 3.14
CA PHE A 91 15.37 2.92 3.65
C PHE A 91 15.65 3.97 2.57
N GLN A 92 15.80 3.56 1.31
CA GLN A 92 15.87 4.49 0.18
C GLN A 92 14.58 5.31 0.05
N CYS A 93 13.43 4.72 0.41
CA CYS A 93 12.12 5.32 0.27
C CYS A 93 11.36 5.46 1.61
N HIS A 94 11.52 4.49 2.51
CA HIS A 94 10.82 4.45 3.79
C HIS A 94 11.72 4.95 4.92
N VAL A 95 11.42 6.15 5.42
CA VAL A 95 12.25 6.80 6.44
C VAL A 95 11.47 6.88 7.77
N PRO A 96 12.12 6.60 8.92
CA PRO A 96 11.49 6.75 10.22
C PRO A 96 11.34 8.23 10.59
N GLN A 97 10.24 8.56 11.27
CA GLN A 97 10.00 9.93 11.73
C GLN A 97 10.62 10.13 13.13
N ARG A 98 11.73 10.88 13.20
CA ARG A 98 12.45 11.13 14.47
C ARG A 98 11.80 12.20 15.35
N THR A 99 11.08 13.15 14.76
CA THR A 99 10.41 14.23 15.48
C THR A 99 9.19 14.74 14.70
N LYS A 100 8.23 15.32 15.42
CA LYS A 100 7.11 16.06 14.83
C LYS A 100 7.40 17.56 14.68
N LYS A 101 8.50 18.05 15.28
CA LYS A 101 8.90 19.46 15.20
C LYS A 101 9.41 19.75 13.79
N LEU A 102 8.82 20.74 13.14
CA LEU A 102 9.29 21.23 11.86
C LEU A 102 10.64 21.95 12.03
N PHE A 103 11.51 21.84 11.02
CA PHE A 103 12.74 22.62 10.99
C PHE A 103 12.45 24.11 10.75
N VAL A 104 11.48 24.38 9.86
CA VAL A 104 10.91 25.69 9.57
C VAL A 104 9.41 25.50 9.24
N GLU A 105 8.60 26.52 9.51
CA GLU A 105 7.17 26.51 9.17
C GLU A 105 6.95 26.28 7.67
N THR A 106 5.86 25.59 7.34
CA THR A 106 5.51 25.26 5.96
C THR A 106 4.01 25.28 5.74
N GLU A 107 3.57 25.83 4.61
CA GLU A 107 2.17 25.79 4.17
C GLU A 107 1.86 24.56 3.30
N TRP A 108 2.74 23.55 3.29
CA TRP A 108 2.55 22.34 2.50
C TRP A 108 1.21 21.67 2.83
N LYS A 109 0.42 21.42 1.78
CA LYS A 109 -0.85 20.67 1.85
C LYS A 109 -0.77 19.46 0.93
N SER A 110 -1.21 18.32 1.45
CA SER A 110 -1.33 17.10 0.67
C SER A 110 -2.38 17.22 -0.44
N ILE A 111 -2.28 16.38 -1.47
CA ILE A 111 -3.34 16.25 -2.47
C ILE A 111 -4.50 15.44 -1.91
N LYS A 112 -5.73 15.77 -2.33
CA LYS A 112 -6.91 14.99 -1.94
C LYS A 112 -6.74 13.55 -2.43
N PRO A 113 -6.96 12.54 -1.56
CA PRO A 113 -7.05 11.16 -1.99
C PRO A 113 -8.08 10.97 -3.10
N PRO A 114 -7.86 10.00 -3.99
CA PRO A 114 -8.86 9.71 -5.00
C PRO A 114 -10.15 9.22 -4.33
N LYS A 115 -11.28 9.54 -4.97
CA LYS A 115 -12.58 9.05 -4.50
C LYS A 115 -12.66 7.54 -4.68
N LEU A 116 -13.27 6.87 -3.71
CA LEU A 116 -13.63 5.46 -3.81
C LEU A 116 -15.00 5.31 -4.49
N GLY A 117 -15.31 4.11 -4.95
CA GLY A 117 -16.42 3.90 -5.88
C GLY A 117 -16.04 4.43 -7.25
N LEU A 118 -16.99 4.91 -8.06
CA LEU A 118 -16.82 5.26 -9.48
C LEU A 118 -16.91 4.07 -10.46
N SER A 119 -17.61 3.01 -10.05
CA SER A 119 -18.12 2.03 -11.00
C SER A 119 -19.04 2.74 -12.01
N GLU A 120 -18.79 2.53 -13.30
CA GLU A 120 -19.59 3.10 -14.39
C GLU A 120 -21.06 2.65 -14.32
N MET A 121 -21.31 1.41 -13.85
CA MET A 121 -22.65 0.85 -13.69
C MET A 121 -22.82 0.24 -12.30
N GLY A 122 -24.06 0.15 -11.84
CA GLY A 122 -24.40 -0.54 -10.59
C GLY A 122 -23.90 -1.99 -10.62
N GLY A 123 -23.04 -2.34 -9.67
CA GLY A 123 -22.44 -3.68 -9.56
C GLY A 123 -21.23 -3.95 -10.46
N SER A 124 -20.83 -3.01 -11.33
CA SER A 124 -19.60 -3.18 -12.11
C SER A 124 -18.36 -3.06 -11.20
N PRO A 125 -17.24 -3.73 -11.51
CA PRO A 125 -15.99 -3.57 -10.78
C PRO A 125 -15.57 -2.08 -10.75
N PRO A 126 -15.18 -1.54 -9.59
CA PRO A 126 -14.67 -0.18 -9.53
C PRO A 126 -13.32 -0.06 -10.27
N PRO A 127 -13.04 1.09 -10.90
CA PRO A 127 -11.74 1.33 -11.52
C PRO A 127 -10.63 1.42 -10.45
N ILE A 128 -9.38 1.19 -10.86
CA ILE A 128 -8.20 1.33 -9.99
C ILE A 128 -7.85 2.83 -9.91
N PRO A 129 -7.99 3.47 -8.74
CA PRO A 129 -7.91 4.94 -8.65
C PRO A 129 -6.49 5.47 -8.44
N HIS A 130 -5.48 4.62 -8.53
CA HIS A 130 -4.08 4.96 -8.27
C HIS A 130 -3.15 4.35 -9.32
N SER A 131 -1.94 4.90 -9.42
CA SER A 131 -0.87 4.31 -10.22
C SER A 131 -0.57 2.88 -9.74
N LEU A 132 -0.30 1.99 -10.68
CA LEU A 132 0.12 0.62 -10.39
C LEU A 132 1.60 0.50 -10.08
N GLN A 133 2.41 1.50 -10.43
CA GLN A 133 3.85 1.47 -10.21
C GLN A 133 4.18 1.26 -8.72
N PHE A 134 4.93 0.20 -8.40
CA PHE A 134 5.25 -0.24 -7.03
C PHE A 134 4.02 -0.64 -6.19
N ARG A 135 2.89 -0.95 -6.83
CA ARG A 135 1.59 -1.32 -6.23
C ARG A 135 0.89 -2.43 -7.02
N GLU A 136 1.66 -3.22 -7.74
CA GLU A 136 1.18 -4.28 -8.63
C GLU A 136 0.68 -5.51 -7.86
N ASP A 137 1.17 -5.73 -6.63
CA ASP A 137 0.66 -6.77 -5.72
C ASP A 137 -0.61 -6.26 -5.01
N CYS A 138 -1.76 -6.39 -5.68
CA CYS A 138 -3.03 -5.85 -5.22
C CYS A 138 -3.43 -6.38 -3.83
N ILE A 139 -3.15 -7.66 -3.55
CA ILE A 139 -3.57 -8.31 -2.30
C ILE A 139 -2.80 -7.79 -1.09
N ALA A 140 -1.65 -7.14 -1.26
CA ALA A 140 -0.91 -6.48 -0.17
C ALA A 140 -1.70 -5.35 0.52
N CYS A 141 -2.64 -4.73 -0.20
CA CYS A 141 -3.49 -3.65 0.33
C CYS A 141 -4.98 -4.00 0.39
N HIS A 142 -5.42 -5.00 -0.37
CA HIS A 142 -6.84 -5.36 -0.53
C HIS A 142 -7.24 -6.68 0.15
N ALA A 143 -6.31 -7.50 0.67
CA ALA A 143 -6.64 -8.78 1.30
C ALA A 143 -6.13 -8.89 2.75
N GLY A 144 -6.91 -9.59 3.58
CA GLY A 144 -6.53 -9.97 4.95
C GLY A 144 -6.56 -8.85 5.99
N PRO A 145 -6.20 -9.17 7.25
CA PRO A 145 -6.36 -8.23 8.35
C PRO A 145 -5.32 -7.09 8.31
N ALA A 146 -4.19 -7.30 7.62
CA ALA A 146 -3.19 -6.24 7.40
C ALA A 146 -3.61 -5.21 6.32
N ALA A 147 -4.59 -5.55 5.46
CA ALA A 147 -5.14 -4.65 4.46
C ALA A 147 -5.95 -3.53 5.10
N VAL A 148 -6.17 -2.48 4.31
CA VAL A 148 -6.96 -1.31 4.70
C VAL A 148 -8.43 -1.69 4.68
N ALA A 149 -9.08 -1.66 5.84
CA ALA A 149 -10.42 -2.21 6.06
C ALA A 149 -11.46 -1.72 5.03
N GLU A 150 -11.45 -0.43 4.71
CA GLU A 150 -12.44 0.20 3.83
C GLU A 150 -12.29 -0.19 2.34
N ILE A 151 -11.19 -0.82 1.95
CA ILE A 151 -10.93 -1.27 0.56
C ILE A 151 -10.65 -2.77 0.46
N ARG A 152 -10.90 -3.53 1.53
CA ARG A 152 -10.74 -4.99 1.51
C ARG A 152 -11.69 -5.63 0.51
N VAL A 153 -11.25 -6.74 -0.09
CA VAL A 153 -12.03 -7.52 -1.05
C VAL A 153 -12.08 -8.98 -0.61
N GLU A 154 -13.24 -9.59 -0.77
CA GLU A 154 -13.48 -11.00 -0.42
C GLU A 154 -13.08 -11.97 -1.53
N HIS A 155 -12.75 -11.45 -2.72
CA HIS A 155 -12.47 -12.24 -3.93
C HIS A 155 -11.02 -12.12 -4.41
N ALA A 156 -10.09 -11.94 -3.48
CA ALA A 156 -8.65 -11.91 -3.76
C ALA A 156 -8.15 -13.21 -4.43
N SER A 157 -8.79 -14.34 -4.14
CA SER A 157 -8.49 -15.66 -4.72
C SER A 157 -8.67 -15.74 -6.25
N ARG A 158 -9.34 -14.76 -6.87
CA ARG A 158 -9.44 -14.68 -8.35
C ARG A 158 -8.10 -14.43 -9.04
N GLY A 159 -7.07 -13.99 -8.32
CA GLY A 159 -5.67 -13.93 -8.75
C GLY A 159 -5.33 -12.85 -9.78
N ASN A 160 -6.21 -12.56 -10.75
CA ASN A 160 -6.01 -11.53 -11.76
C ASN A 160 -7.00 -10.38 -11.59
N CYS A 161 -6.71 -9.46 -10.67
CA CYS A 161 -7.57 -8.31 -10.38
C CYS A 161 -7.82 -7.44 -11.63
N ARG A 162 -6.82 -7.33 -12.52
CA ARG A 162 -6.85 -6.47 -13.71
C ARG A 162 -7.61 -7.05 -14.90
N GLN A 163 -8.11 -8.28 -14.78
CA GLN A 163 -9.10 -8.81 -15.70
C GLN A 163 -10.41 -8.01 -15.65
N CYS A 164 -10.76 -7.50 -14.47
CA CYS A 164 -12.02 -6.81 -14.21
C CYS A 164 -11.83 -5.34 -13.78
N HIS A 165 -10.79 -5.06 -12.99
CA HIS A 165 -10.49 -3.71 -12.52
C HIS A 165 -9.52 -3.00 -13.46
N VAL A 166 -9.97 -1.91 -14.08
CA VAL A 166 -9.19 -1.16 -15.06
C VAL A 166 -8.61 0.11 -14.42
N PRO A 167 -7.35 0.50 -14.70
CA PRO A 167 -6.80 1.78 -14.26
C PRO A 167 -7.66 2.96 -14.70
N MET A 168 -7.94 3.85 -13.76
CA MET A 168 -8.58 5.13 -14.06
C MET A 168 -7.59 6.01 -14.83
N ILE A 169 -8.05 6.56 -15.96
CA ILE A 169 -7.30 7.58 -16.70
C ILE A 169 -7.77 8.93 -16.18
N SER A 170 -6.90 9.64 -15.45
CA SER A 170 -7.17 11.03 -15.12
C SER A 170 -6.99 11.88 -16.38
N THR A 171 -8.08 12.47 -16.86
CA THR A 171 -8.08 13.40 -17.99
C THR A 171 -7.87 14.85 -17.56
N GLU A 172 -7.69 15.12 -16.26
CA GLU A 172 -7.38 16.46 -15.78
C GLU A 172 -6.00 16.91 -16.27
N ILE A 173 -5.92 18.15 -16.77
CA ILE A 173 -4.67 18.73 -17.26
C ILE A 173 -3.66 18.76 -16.11
N ARG A 174 -2.51 18.12 -16.33
CA ARG A 174 -1.38 18.14 -15.40
C ARG A 174 -0.91 19.59 -15.25
N LYS A 175 -1.16 20.20 -14.08
CA LYS A 175 -0.63 21.54 -13.78
C LYS A 175 0.88 21.42 -13.59
N GLU A 176 1.64 22.20 -14.35
CA GLU A 176 3.09 22.28 -14.15
C GLU A 176 3.40 22.96 -12.83
N PHE A 177 4.39 22.42 -12.12
CA PHE A 177 4.92 23.07 -10.93
C PHE A 177 5.72 24.31 -11.37
N THR A 178 5.11 25.49 -11.25
CA THR A 178 5.80 26.77 -11.42
C THR A 178 6.38 27.20 -10.09
N ARG A 179 7.71 27.20 -9.99
CA ARG A 179 8.41 27.77 -8.83
C ARG A 179 8.48 29.29 -9.03
N THR A 180 7.56 30.04 -8.42
CA THR A 180 7.71 31.49 -8.29
C THR A 180 8.90 31.78 -7.39
N LYS A 181 9.78 32.67 -7.85
CA LYS A 181 10.95 33.16 -7.10
C LYS A 181 10.52 33.95 -5.88
#